data_AF-B8AN76-F1
#
_entry.id   AF-B8AN76-F1
#
_cell.length_a   1.000
_cell.length_b   1.000
_cell.length_c   1.000
_cell.angle_alpha   90.00
_cell.angle_beta   90.00
_cell.angle_gamma   90.00
#
_symmetry.space_group_name_H-M   'P 1'
#
loop_
_entity.id
_entity.type
_entity.pdbx_description
1 polymer ?
#
loop_
_entity_poly.entity_id
_entity_poly.type
_entity_poly.pdbx_seq_one_letter_code
_entity_poly.pdbx_strand_id
1 'polypeptide(L)'
;MESPTSPASRLDFYDFIGRMRRPAAADLFHSIRSFLASLSQGGEPNAEVDGGRVQTFFAEMETAIRDHPLWANATNQEIDNALEGLEKYIMTKLFDRAFASSAEDVKSDMEISEKIGLLQHFVRPHHLDIPKLLHNEAAWLLAVKELQKINSFKSPREKLSCIMSCCQVINNLLLNVSMSNDRTLSGADDFLPILIYITIKANPPQLHSNLKFIQLFRRETRLISEVEYYLTNLISAKMFIMNVNGHSLSMEESVFQTHMESARLGNHISVASTNSSQGLGTSTPGQNEESGDTEGLFLTLVDQFVSE
;
A
#
# COMPACT_ATOMS: atom_id res chain seq x y z
N MET A 1 -4.69 -9.61 -13.11
CA MET A 1 -4.66 -9.73 -11.64
C MET A 1 -6.00 -9.25 -11.10
N GLU A 2 -6.69 -10.06 -10.32
CA GLU A 2 -7.97 -9.68 -9.70
C GLU A 2 -7.76 -8.69 -8.55
N SER A 3 -8.72 -7.77 -8.37
CA SER A 3 -8.69 -6.81 -7.26
C SER A 3 -8.73 -7.54 -5.91
N PRO A 4 -7.96 -7.13 -4.89
CA PRO A 4 -7.94 -7.76 -3.58
C PRO A 4 -9.19 -7.46 -2.74
N THR A 5 -10.02 -6.50 -3.17
CA THR A 5 -11.36 -6.27 -2.62
C THR A 5 -12.43 -7.03 -3.40
N SER A 6 -12.04 -7.84 -4.39
CA SER A 6 -12.98 -8.68 -5.11
C SER A 6 -13.64 -9.68 -4.16
N PRO A 7 -14.88 -10.09 -4.45
CA PRO A 7 -15.51 -11.20 -3.73
C PRO A 7 -14.65 -12.47 -3.74
N ALA A 8 -13.88 -12.71 -4.81
CA ALA A 8 -13.02 -13.89 -4.97
C ALA A 8 -11.87 -13.93 -3.95
N SER A 9 -11.12 -12.83 -3.76
CA SER A 9 -10.03 -12.78 -2.78
C SER A 9 -10.50 -12.95 -1.33
N ARG A 10 -11.72 -12.48 -1.02
CA ARG A 10 -12.35 -12.72 0.28
C ARG A 10 -12.71 -14.20 0.45
N LEU A 11 -13.31 -14.81 -0.57
CA LEU A 11 -13.65 -16.24 -0.56
C LEU A 11 -12.41 -17.12 -0.37
N ASP A 12 -11.30 -16.79 -1.04
CA ASP A 12 -10.02 -17.48 -0.89
C ASP A 12 -9.49 -17.44 0.55
N PHE A 13 -9.57 -16.28 1.20
CA PHE A 13 -9.17 -16.14 2.59
C PHE A 13 -10.06 -16.97 3.53
N TYR A 14 -11.38 -16.97 3.30
CA TYR A 14 -12.30 -17.79 4.08
C TYR A 14 -12.10 -19.29 3.87
N ASP A 15 -11.75 -19.74 2.65
CA ASP A 15 -11.40 -21.13 2.40
C ASP A 15 -10.12 -21.54 3.15
N PHE A 16 -9.08 -20.68 3.12
CA PHE A 16 -7.86 -20.88 3.90
C PHE A 16 -8.18 -21.05 5.40
N ILE A 17 -8.92 -20.10 5.99
CA ILE A 17 -9.31 -20.17 7.40
C ILE A 17 -10.18 -21.41 7.67
N GLY A 18 -11.08 -21.76 6.76
CA GLY A 18 -11.91 -22.96 6.85
C GLY A 18 -11.08 -24.24 6.92
N ARG A 19 -10.03 -24.35 6.10
CA ARG A 19 -9.09 -25.48 6.12
C ARG A 19 -8.23 -25.49 7.39
N MET A 20 -7.72 -24.33 7.82
CA MET A 20 -6.90 -24.19 9.03
C MET A 20 -7.65 -24.48 10.34
N ARG A 21 -8.98 -24.37 10.34
CA ARG A 21 -9.83 -24.77 11.48
C ARG A 21 -10.02 -26.28 11.62
N ARG A 22 -9.61 -27.08 10.64
CA ARG A 22 -9.77 -28.54 10.73
C ARG A 22 -8.75 -29.09 11.73
N PRO A 23 -9.12 -30.06 12.59
CA PRO A 23 -8.18 -30.70 13.51
C PRO A 23 -6.95 -31.29 12.80
N ALA A 24 -7.11 -31.72 11.56
CA ALA A 24 -6.03 -32.23 10.72
C ALA A 24 -4.97 -31.17 10.33
N ALA A 25 -5.22 -29.87 10.53
CA ALA A 25 -4.28 -28.78 10.27
C ALA A 25 -3.60 -28.25 11.56
N ALA A 26 -3.76 -28.96 12.69
CA ALA A 26 -3.31 -28.47 13.99
C ALA A 26 -1.79 -28.24 14.06
N ASP A 27 -1.00 -29.08 13.41
CA ASP A 27 0.45 -28.94 13.28
C ASP A 27 0.86 -27.65 12.55
N LEU A 28 0.21 -27.34 11.42
CA LEU A 28 0.42 -26.09 10.68
C LEU A 28 0.05 -24.88 11.54
N PHE A 29 -1.08 -24.94 12.25
CA PHE A 29 -1.52 -23.84 13.11
C PHE A 29 -0.60 -23.65 14.31
N HIS A 30 -0.11 -24.73 14.93
CA HIS A 30 0.89 -24.67 15.99
C HIS A 30 2.19 -24.04 15.49
N SER A 31 2.63 -24.37 14.27
CA SER A 31 3.79 -23.73 13.64
C SER A 31 3.60 -22.22 13.51
N ILE A 32 2.46 -21.76 12.99
CA ILE A 32 2.13 -20.33 12.86
C ILE A 32 2.12 -19.63 14.23
N ARG A 33 1.48 -20.23 15.24
CA ARG A 33 1.44 -19.63 16.60
C ARG A 33 2.82 -19.55 17.24
N SER A 34 3.62 -20.61 17.10
CA SER A 34 4.99 -20.64 17.60
C SER A 34 5.83 -19.53 16.94
N PHE A 35 5.70 -19.38 15.62
CA PHE A 35 6.38 -18.33 14.87
C PHE A 35 5.97 -16.92 15.33
N LEU A 36 4.67 -16.64 15.42
CA LEU A 36 4.15 -15.34 15.91
C LEU A 36 4.64 -15.02 17.33
N ALA A 37 4.65 -16.02 18.22
CA ALA A 37 5.18 -15.87 19.58
C ALA A 37 6.69 -15.58 19.57
N SER A 38 7.45 -16.25 18.70
CA SER A 38 8.90 -16.07 18.57
C SER A 38 9.31 -14.68 18.08
N LEU A 39 8.45 -14.00 17.30
CA LEU A 39 8.66 -12.62 16.87
C LEU A 39 8.23 -11.64 17.96
N SER A 40 7.11 -11.91 18.62
CA SER A 40 6.58 -11.06 19.70
C SER A 40 7.51 -11.01 20.92
N GLN A 41 8.18 -12.12 21.24
CA GLN A 41 9.14 -12.22 22.36
C GLN A 41 10.55 -11.72 22.00
N GLY A 42 10.82 -11.48 20.71
CA GLY A 42 12.15 -11.14 20.22
C GLY A 42 12.43 -9.65 20.28
N GLY A 43 13.05 -9.18 21.35
CA GLY A 43 13.72 -7.87 21.44
C GLY A 43 12.96 -6.66 20.88
N GLU A 44 13.69 -5.57 20.62
CA GLU A 44 13.13 -4.39 19.97
C GLU A 44 12.70 -4.71 18.52
N PRO A 45 11.60 -4.12 18.01
CA PRO A 45 11.17 -4.28 16.63
C PRO A 45 12.27 -3.87 15.64
N ASN A 46 12.55 -4.73 14.67
CA ASN A 46 13.45 -4.43 13.55
C ASN A 46 12.85 -4.99 12.28
N ALA A 47 12.34 -4.12 11.40
CA ALA A 47 11.57 -4.54 10.24
C ALA A 47 12.40 -5.38 9.26
N GLU A 48 13.68 -5.10 9.10
CA GLU A 48 14.57 -5.80 8.18
C GLU A 48 14.87 -7.23 8.66
N VAL A 49 15.19 -7.39 9.94
CA VAL A 49 15.43 -8.71 10.56
C VAL A 49 14.13 -9.52 10.62
N ASP A 50 13.04 -8.89 11.06
CA ASP A 50 11.73 -9.56 11.13
C ASP A 50 11.23 -9.92 9.73
N GLY A 51 11.47 -9.08 8.73
CA GLY A 51 11.17 -9.36 7.31
C GLY A 51 11.86 -10.62 6.81
N GLY A 52 13.17 -10.75 7.03
CA GLY A 52 13.92 -11.96 6.65
C GLY A 52 13.41 -13.23 7.33
N ARG A 53 13.02 -13.14 8.61
CA ARG A 53 12.39 -14.25 9.35
C ARG A 53 11.02 -14.62 8.77
N VAL A 54 10.21 -13.63 8.41
CA VAL A 54 8.89 -13.83 7.78
C VAL A 54 9.03 -14.49 6.41
N GLN A 55 9.97 -14.06 5.56
CA GLN A 55 10.20 -14.70 4.25
C GLN A 55 10.61 -16.16 4.38
N THR A 56 11.53 -16.45 5.31
CA THR A 56 11.97 -17.82 5.59
C THR A 56 10.77 -18.68 6.04
N PHE A 57 9.95 -18.15 6.95
CA PHE A 57 8.76 -18.84 7.42
C PHE A 57 7.72 -19.07 6.31
N PHE A 58 7.53 -18.12 5.40
CA PHE A 58 6.65 -18.31 4.24
C PHE A 58 7.14 -19.44 3.32
N ALA A 59 8.44 -19.56 3.09
CA ALA A 59 9.01 -20.64 2.28
C ALA A 59 8.87 -22.02 2.96
N GLU A 60 9.08 -22.08 4.28
CA GLU A 60 8.86 -23.29 5.08
C GLU A 60 7.38 -23.72 5.05
N MET A 61 6.48 -22.77 5.28
CA MET A 61 5.04 -23.03 5.25
C MET A 61 4.52 -23.39 3.86
N GLU A 62 5.11 -22.83 2.79
CA GLU A 62 4.79 -23.23 1.42
C GLU A 62 5.10 -24.71 1.19
N THR A 63 6.29 -25.17 1.60
CA THR A 63 6.66 -26.59 1.53
C THR A 63 5.72 -27.44 2.36
N ALA A 64 5.46 -27.03 3.62
CA ALA A 64 4.58 -27.76 4.53
C ALA A 64 3.14 -27.88 3.99
N ILE A 65 2.58 -26.80 3.43
CA ILE A 65 1.21 -26.81 2.85
C ILE A 65 1.15 -27.70 1.61
N ARG A 66 2.17 -27.64 0.73
CA ARG A 66 2.22 -28.47 -0.49
C ARG A 66 2.24 -29.98 -0.17
N ASP A 67 2.95 -30.36 0.89
CA ASP A 67 3.07 -31.76 1.32
C ASP A 67 1.92 -32.21 2.24
N HIS A 68 1.05 -31.28 2.66
CA HIS A 68 0.02 -31.57 3.65
C HIS A 68 -1.16 -32.37 3.06
N PRO A 69 -1.68 -33.41 3.75
CA PRO A 69 -2.81 -34.22 3.27
C PRO A 69 -4.07 -33.42 2.92
N LEU A 70 -4.31 -32.29 3.59
CA LEU A 70 -5.46 -31.41 3.29
C LEU A 70 -5.36 -30.69 1.94
N TRP A 71 -4.16 -30.61 1.36
CA TRP A 71 -3.91 -30.00 0.04
C TRP A 71 -3.44 -31.04 -1.00
N ALA A 72 -3.51 -32.35 -0.70
CA ALA A 72 -3.05 -33.41 -1.61
C ALA A 72 -3.69 -33.37 -3.02
N ASN A 73 -4.93 -32.88 -3.11
CA ASN A 73 -5.66 -32.73 -4.39
C ASN A 73 -5.87 -31.27 -4.79
N ALA A 74 -5.22 -30.33 -4.12
CA ALA A 74 -5.36 -28.91 -4.43
C ALA A 74 -4.56 -28.56 -5.70
N THR A 75 -5.15 -27.72 -6.53
CA THR A 75 -4.46 -27.11 -7.66
C THR A 75 -3.38 -26.13 -7.19
N ASN A 76 -2.40 -25.81 -8.05
CA ASN A 76 -1.41 -24.78 -7.74
C ASN A 76 -2.07 -23.44 -7.38
N GLN A 77 -3.19 -23.08 -8.03
CA GLN A 77 -3.92 -21.86 -7.71
C GLN A 77 -4.55 -21.88 -6.30
N GLU A 78 -5.09 -23.02 -5.86
CA GLU A 78 -5.63 -23.14 -4.50
C GLU A 78 -4.55 -23.09 -3.43
N ILE A 79 -3.39 -23.70 -3.70
CA ILE A 79 -2.21 -23.61 -2.81
C ILE A 79 -1.75 -22.14 -2.74
N ASP A 80 -1.68 -21.49 -3.89
CA ASP A 80 -1.30 -20.09 -3.99
C ASP A 80 -2.24 -19.16 -3.22
N ASN A 81 -3.55 -19.39 -3.33
CA ASN A 81 -4.58 -18.67 -2.59
C ASN A 81 -4.46 -18.92 -1.08
N ALA A 82 -4.18 -20.16 -0.66
CA ALA A 82 -3.93 -20.48 0.75
C ALA A 82 -2.71 -19.73 1.30
N LEU A 83 -1.63 -19.61 0.51
CA LEU A 83 -0.44 -18.87 0.92
C LEU A 83 -0.65 -17.35 0.95
N GLU A 84 -1.51 -16.80 0.08
CA GLU A 84 -1.96 -15.41 0.22
C GLU A 84 -2.79 -15.23 1.51
N GLY A 85 -3.60 -16.23 1.87
CA GLY A 85 -4.35 -16.23 3.14
C GLY A 85 -3.44 -16.29 4.36
N LEU A 86 -2.36 -17.07 4.29
CA LEU A 86 -1.30 -17.13 5.29
C LEU A 86 -0.60 -15.78 5.45
N GLU A 87 -0.22 -15.13 4.34
CA GLU A 87 0.38 -13.77 4.37
C GLU A 87 -0.58 -12.79 5.05
N LYS A 88 -1.85 -12.77 4.64
CA LYS A 88 -2.87 -11.90 5.25
C LYS A 88 -3.00 -12.15 6.75
N TYR A 89 -3.07 -13.42 7.18
CA TYR A 89 -3.21 -13.77 8.59
C TYR A 89 -2.03 -13.29 9.44
N ILE A 90 -0.81 -13.66 9.04
CA ILE A 90 0.43 -13.36 9.77
C ILE A 90 0.66 -11.86 9.83
N MET A 91 0.58 -11.18 8.68
CA MET A 91 0.90 -9.76 8.61
C MET A 91 -0.14 -8.88 9.29
N THR A 92 -1.40 -9.34 9.40
CA THR A 92 -2.40 -8.63 10.20
C THR A 92 -2.08 -8.69 11.70
N LYS A 93 -1.59 -9.84 12.19
CA LYS A 93 -1.20 -10.01 13.60
C LYS A 93 0.12 -9.30 13.95
N LEU A 94 1.04 -9.21 13.00
CA LEU A 94 2.34 -8.55 13.17
C LEU A 94 2.34 -7.07 12.81
N PHE A 95 1.22 -6.52 12.35
CA PHE A 95 1.17 -5.18 11.74
C PHE A 95 1.79 -4.09 12.64
N ASP A 96 1.39 -4.04 13.91
CA ASP A 96 1.84 -3.00 14.84
C ASP A 96 3.34 -3.12 15.20
N ARG A 97 3.94 -4.30 15.01
CA ARG A 97 5.37 -4.53 15.19
C ARG A 97 6.17 -4.23 13.91
N ALA A 98 5.60 -4.55 12.76
CA ALA A 98 6.30 -4.55 11.47
C ALA A 98 6.17 -3.22 10.70
N PHE A 99 5.08 -2.47 10.91
CA PHE A 99 4.78 -1.27 10.15
C PHE A 99 5.24 -0.01 10.89
N ALA A 100 6.01 0.86 10.20
CA ALA A 100 6.56 2.10 10.77
C ALA A 100 7.26 1.87 12.12
N SER A 101 8.09 0.83 12.19
CA SER A 101 8.58 0.26 13.44
C SER A 101 9.73 1.04 14.09
N SER A 102 10.35 1.97 13.36
CA SER A 102 11.45 2.81 13.86
C SER A 102 11.12 4.31 13.82
N ALA A 103 11.82 5.08 14.65
CA ALA A 103 11.69 6.54 14.64
C ALA A 103 12.12 7.16 13.30
N GLU A 104 13.07 6.52 12.60
CA GLU A 104 13.54 6.91 11.27
C GLU A 104 12.45 6.74 10.21
N ASP A 105 11.65 5.67 10.29
CA ASP A 105 10.53 5.44 9.39
C ASP A 105 9.44 6.52 9.59
N VAL A 106 9.09 6.79 10.84
CA VAL A 106 8.10 7.83 11.20
C VAL A 106 8.59 9.22 10.76
N LYS A 107 9.88 9.53 10.95
CA LYS A 107 10.49 10.78 10.48
C LYS A 107 10.42 10.87 8.95
N SER A 108 10.79 9.81 8.25
CA SER A 108 10.76 9.78 6.78
C SER A 108 9.35 9.95 6.23
N ASP A 109 8.34 9.39 6.90
CA ASP A 109 6.92 9.58 6.57
C ASP A 109 6.47 11.03 6.74
N MET A 110 6.88 11.68 7.84
CA MET A 110 6.59 13.11 8.06
C MET A 110 7.22 13.98 6.97
N GLU A 111 8.50 13.76 6.66
CA GLU A 111 9.24 14.53 5.66
C GLU A 111 8.63 14.43 4.26
N ILE A 112 8.29 13.22 3.80
CA ILE A 112 7.66 13.04 2.48
C ILE A 112 6.24 13.63 2.44
N SER A 113 5.46 13.46 3.51
CA SER A 113 4.09 14.00 3.59
C SER A 113 4.10 15.53 3.56
N GLU A 114 5.00 16.17 4.31
CA GLU A 114 5.16 17.63 4.29
C GLU A 114 5.61 18.11 2.91
N LYS A 115 6.64 17.48 2.34
CA LYS A 115 7.16 17.82 1.01
C LYS A 115 6.06 17.73 -0.06
N ILE A 116 5.29 16.63 -0.09
CA ILE A 116 4.16 16.49 -1.01
C ILE A 116 3.12 17.60 -0.76
N GLY A 117 2.76 17.85 0.50
CA GLY A 117 1.79 18.88 0.87
C GLY A 117 2.16 20.27 0.33
N LEU A 118 3.45 20.62 0.31
CA LEU A 118 3.93 21.87 -0.29
C LEU A 118 3.84 21.84 -1.82
N LEU A 119 4.31 20.76 -2.45
CA LEU A 119 4.32 20.60 -3.90
C LEU A 119 2.90 20.60 -4.50
N GLN A 120 1.90 20.09 -3.78
CA GLN A 120 0.51 20.05 -4.24
C GLN A 120 -0.04 21.42 -4.66
N HIS A 121 0.39 22.51 -4.02
CA HIS A 121 -0.06 23.88 -4.27
C HIS A 121 0.28 24.36 -5.68
N PHE A 122 1.49 24.09 -6.15
CA PHE A 122 2.02 24.72 -7.37
C PHE A 122 2.45 23.74 -8.47
N VAL A 123 2.71 22.47 -8.16
CA VAL A 123 3.05 21.48 -9.19
C VAL A 123 1.84 21.25 -10.11
N ARG A 124 2.12 21.27 -11.41
CA ARG A 124 1.18 21.13 -12.53
C ARG A 124 1.76 20.13 -13.52
N PRO A 125 0.95 19.51 -14.39
CA PRO A 125 1.43 18.46 -15.28
C PRO A 125 2.61 18.86 -16.17
N HIS A 126 2.63 20.11 -16.66
CA HIS A 126 3.71 20.60 -17.51
C HIS A 126 5.06 20.77 -16.79
N HIS A 127 5.10 20.83 -15.45
CA HIS A 127 6.36 20.84 -14.68
C HIS A 127 7.03 19.47 -14.68
N LEU A 128 6.31 18.41 -15.03
CA LEU A 128 6.80 17.05 -15.13
C LEU A 128 6.79 16.58 -16.60
N ASP A 129 6.79 17.53 -17.54
CA ASP A 129 6.77 17.26 -18.99
C ASP A 129 5.58 16.41 -19.48
N ILE A 130 4.47 16.36 -18.72
CA ILE A 130 3.29 15.58 -19.09
C ILE A 130 2.55 16.26 -20.26
N PRO A 131 2.47 15.61 -21.44
CA PRO A 131 1.80 16.17 -22.61
C PRO A 131 0.31 16.46 -22.36
N LYS A 132 -0.21 17.56 -22.92
CA LYS A 132 -1.63 17.96 -22.78
C LYS A 132 -2.62 16.89 -23.21
N LEU A 133 -2.24 16.06 -24.19
CA LEU A 133 -3.05 14.92 -24.66
C LEU A 133 -3.27 13.84 -23.59
N LEU A 134 -2.42 13.79 -22.54
CA LEU A 134 -2.55 12.87 -21.41
C LEU A 134 -3.30 13.49 -20.23
N HIS A 135 -3.79 14.74 -20.35
CA HIS A 135 -4.50 15.42 -19.27
C HIS A 135 -5.93 14.89 -19.19
N ASN A 136 -6.16 13.97 -18.25
CA ASN A 136 -7.47 13.39 -18.00
C ASN A 136 -7.77 13.41 -16.50
N GLU A 137 -8.47 14.46 -16.06
CA GLU A 137 -8.75 14.69 -14.63
C GLU A 137 -9.57 13.55 -14.01
N ALA A 138 -10.51 12.98 -14.75
CA ALA A 138 -11.34 11.88 -14.25
C ALA A 138 -10.49 10.62 -14.02
N ALA A 139 -9.66 10.22 -14.98
CA ALA A 139 -8.76 9.08 -14.83
C ALA A 139 -7.73 9.30 -13.72
N TRP A 140 -7.14 10.49 -13.65
CA TRP A 140 -6.18 10.82 -12.59
C TRP A 140 -6.84 10.81 -11.20
N LEU A 141 -8.08 11.30 -11.08
CA LEU A 141 -8.82 11.25 -9.82
C LEU A 141 -9.08 9.79 -9.39
N LEU A 142 -9.41 8.90 -10.33
CA LEU A 142 -9.55 7.47 -10.02
C LEU A 142 -8.24 6.87 -9.52
N ALA A 143 -7.12 7.13 -10.20
CA ALA A 143 -5.81 6.64 -9.78
C ALA A 143 -5.38 7.20 -8.41
N VAL A 144 -5.64 8.49 -8.15
CA VAL A 144 -5.44 9.12 -6.84
C VAL A 144 -6.23 8.39 -5.75
N LYS A 145 -7.51 8.11 -6.01
CA LYS A 145 -8.38 7.40 -5.06
C LYS A 145 -7.91 5.97 -4.80
N GLU A 146 -7.41 5.26 -5.80
CA GLU A 146 -6.85 3.92 -5.60
C GLU A 146 -5.63 3.97 -4.68
N LEU A 147 -4.70 4.90 -4.90
CA LEU A 147 -3.50 5.01 -4.08
C LEU A 147 -3.80 5.42 -2.63
N GLN A 148 -4.81 6.28 -2.42
CA GLN A 148 -5.24 6.72 -1.08
C GLN A 148 -5.82 5.59 -0.21
N LYS A 149 -6.25 4.46 -0.80
CA LYS A 149 -6.78 3.32 -0.05
C LYS A 149 -5.69 2.53 0.67
N ILE A 150 -4.41 2.75 0.38
CA ILE A 150 -3.30 1.89 0.86
C ILE A 150 -3.25 1.72 2.39
N ASN A 151 -3.67 2.72 3.17
CA ASN A 151 -3.72 2.63 4.64
C ASN A 151 -4.98 1.94 5.19
N SER A 152 -5.94 1.58 4.33
CA SER A 152 -7.14 0.83 4.70
C SER A 152 -6.88 -0.67 4.88
N PHE A 153 -5.66 -1.13 4.57
CA PHE A 153 -5.28 -2.54 4.56
C PHE A 153 -4.05 -2.80 5.42
N LYS A 154 -3.97 -4.00 6.00
CA LYS A 154 -2.84 -4.45 6.83
C LYS A 154 -1.96 -5.51 6.16
N SER A 155 -2.46 -6.20 5.13
CA SER A 155 -1.64 -7.18 4.39
C SER A 155 -0.80 -6.53 3.27
N PRO A 156 0.44 -7.00 3.04
CA PRO A 156 1.28 -6.54 1.92
C PRO A 156 0.58 -6.69 0.56
N ARG A 157 -0.11 -7.82 0.31
CA ARG A 157 -0.92 -8.06 -0.90
C ARG A 157 -1.92 -6.94 -1.18
N GLU A 158 -2.73 -6.61 -0.18
CA GLU A 158 -3.83 -5.66 -0.34
C GLU A 158 -3.29 -4.23 -0.52
N LYS A 159 -2.22 -3.87 0.20
CA LYS A 159 -1.51 -2.60 0.00
C LYS A 159 -0.92 -2.49 -1.39
N LEU A 160 -0.21 -3.53 -1.85
CA LEU A 160 0.40 -3.58 -3.18
C LEU A 160 -0.65 -3.48 -4.29
N SER A 161 -1.79 -4.10 -4.10
CA SER A 161 -2.88 -4.03 -5.07
C SER A 161 -3.45 -2.62 -5.25
N CYS A 162 -3.42 -1.76 -4.22
CA CYS A 162 -3.78 -0.34 -4.38
C CYS A 162 -2.83 0.35 -5.38
N ILE A 163 -1.54 0.02 -5.32
CA ILE A 163 -0.53 0.49 -6.27
C ILE A 163 -0.83 -0.06 -7.66
N MET A 164 -1.11 -1.38 -7.78
CA MET A 164 -1.45 -2.00 -9.06
C MET A 164 -2.68 -1.34 -9.70
N SER A 165 -3.75 -1.11 -8.95
CA SER A 165 -4.97 -0.47 -9.45
C SER A 165 -4.72 0.97 -9.89
N CYS A 166 -3.93 1.73 -9.14
CA CYS A 166 -3.48 3.06 -9.56
C CYS A 166 -2.73 3.00 -10.91
N CYS A 167 -1.73 2.13 -11.03
CA CYS A 167 -0.91 2.00 -12.24
C CYS A 167 -1.72 1.49 -13.45
N GLN A 168 -2.68 0.60 -13.23
CA GLN A 168 -3.60 0.13 -14.28
C GLN A 168 -4.47 1.25 -14.83
N VAL A 169 -4.96 2.16 -13.98
CA VAL A 169 -5.71 3.34 -14.43
C VAL A 169 -4.83 4.23 -15.31
N ILE A 170 -3.57 4.43 -14.94
CA ILE A 170 -2.59 5.19 -15.74
C ILE A 170 -2.36 4.51 -17.09
N ASN A 171 -2.10 3.20 -17.11
CA ASN A 171 -1.85 2.48 -18.36
C ASN A 171 -3.06 2.41 -19.27
N ASN A 172 -4.27 2.26 -18.72
CA ASN A 172 -5.49 2.33 -19.52
C ASN A 172 -5.66 3.71 -20.18
N LEU A 173 -5.30 4.79 -19.48
CA LEU A 173 -5.27 6.13 -20.06
C LEU A 173 -4.26 6.22 -21.21
N LEU A 174 -3.03 5.75 -21.01
CA LEU A 174 -1.98 5.74 -22.04
C LEU A 174 -2.42 4.93 -23.27
N LEU A 175 -2.98 3.73 -23.07
CA LEU A 175 -3.47 2.88 -24.14
C LEU A 175 -4.60 3.52 -24.95
N ASN A 176 -5.59 4.12 -24.27
CA ASN A 176 -6.70 4.79 -24.95
C ASN A 176 -6.20 5.95 -25.83
N VAL A 177 -5.22 6.70 -25.34
CA VAL A 177 -4.63 7.80 -26.09
C VAL A 177 -3.82 7.30 -27.29
N SER A 178 -2.97 6.28 -27.12
CA SER A 178 -2.21 5.64 -28.21
C SER A 178 -3.10 5.06 -29.31
N MET A 179 -4.28 4.53 -28.95
CA MET A 179 -5.24 4.01 -29.93
C MET A 179 -6.00 5.10 -30.67
N SER A 180 -6.16 6.28 -30.05
CA SER A 180 -6.91 7.41 -30.62
C SER A 180 -6.06 8.38 -31.42
N ASN A 181 -4.74 8.41 -31.21
CA ASN A 181 -3.81 9.31 -31.87
C ASN A 181 -2.67 8.50 -32.50
N ASP A 182 -2.29 8.79 -33.75
CA ASP A 182 -1.17 8.17 -34.50
C ASP A 182 0.24 8.41 -33.87
N ARG A 183 0.31 8.77 -32.59
CA ARG A 183 1.56 8.88 -31.83
C ARG A 183 1.83 7.59 -31.08
N THR A 184 3.04 7.07 -31.27
CA THR A 184 3.63 6.08 -30.39
C THR A 184 3.99 6.75 -29.06
N LEU A 185 3.20 6.53 -28.01
CA LEU A 185 3.62 6.84 -26.64
C LEU A 185 4.79 5.92 -26.27
N SER A 186 5.82 6.50 -25.66
CA SER A 186 6.95 5.74 -25.12
C SER A 186 6.52 5.28 -23.73
N GLY A 187 6.01 4.05 -23.62
CA GLY A 187 5.27 3.57 -22.44
C GLY A 187 5.89 3.90 -21.08
N ALA A 188 7.22 3.86 -20.93
CA ALA A 188 7.90 4.22 -19.67
C ALA A 188 8.11 5.73 -19.47
N ASP A 189 8.44 6.46 -20.54
CA ASP A 189 8.73 7.91 -20.51
C ASP A 189 7.45 8.73 -20.22
N ASP A 190 6.29 8.22 -20.63
CA ASP A 190 4.99 8.84 -20.35
C ASP A 190 4.40 8.38 -19.00
N PHE A 191 4.73 7.18 -18.51
CA PHE A 191 4.14 6.60 -17.31
C PHE A 191 4.68 7.22 -16.02
N LEU A 192 6.00 7.28 -15.84
CA LEU A 192 6.60 7.70 -14.57
C LEU A 192 6.24 9.15 -14.19
N PRO A 193 6.26 10.13 -15.12
CA PRO A 193 5.84 11.49 -14.79
C PRO A 193 4.38 11.57 -14.31
N ILE A 194 3.48 10.80 -14.91
CA ILE A 194 2.08 10.72 -14.49
C ILE A 194 1.98 10.09 -13.09
N LEU A 195 2.73 9.02 -12.82
CA LEU A 195 2.77 8.39 -11.49
C LEU A 195 3.30 9.35 -10.42
N ILE A 196 4.34 10.13 -10.70
CA ILE A 196 4.86 11.18 -9.81
C ILE A 196 3.76 12.21 -9.53
N TYR A 197 3.10 12.71 -10.58
CA TYR A 197 2.03 13.69 -10.43
C TYR A 197 0.87 13.16 -9.60
N ILE A 198 0.40 11.94 -9.86
CA ILE A 198 -0.66 11.27 -9.10
C ILE A 198 -0.23 11.06 -7.64
N THR A 199 1.00 10.65 -7.39
CA THR A 199 1.52 10.48 -6.02
C THR A 199 1.51 11.81 -5.26
N ILE A 200 1.92 12.91 -5.91
CA ILE A 200 1.82 14.26 -5.34
C ILE A 200 0.36 14.60 -5.05
N LYS A 201 -0.56 14.39 -6.00
CA LYS A 201 -1.99 14.73 -5.80
C LYS A 201 -2.70 13.83 -4.79
N ALA A 202 -2.26 12.59 -4.62
CA ALA A 202 -2.82 11.67 -3.65
C ALA A 202 -2.36 11.95 -2.22
N ASN A 203 -1.08 12.31 -2.04
CA ASN A 203 -0.41 12.42 -0.74
C ASN A 203 -0.79 11.27 0.22
N PRO A 204 -0.51 10.00 -0.16
CA PRO A 204 -0.91 8.85 0.63
C PRO A 204 -0.24 8.89 2.02
N PRO A 205 -0.98 8.74 3.12
CA PRO A 205 -0.41 8.76 4.46
C PRO A 205 0.65 7.67 4.64
N GLN A 206 1.74 7.99 5.35
CA GLN A 206 2.80 7.02 5.67
C GLN A 206 3.37 6.32 4.43
N LEU A 207 3.58 7.06 3.33
CA LEU A 207 4.03 6.52 2.06
C LEU A 207 5.37 5.76 2.19
N HIS A 208 6.31 6.27 2.98
CA HIS A 208 7.60 5.61 3.16
C HIS A 208 7.41 4.24 3.82
N SER A 209 6.70 4.20 4.94
CA SER A 209 6.46 2.96 5.68
C SER A 209 5.65 1.94 4.88
N ASN A 210 4.66 2.39 4.09
CA ASN A 210 3.90 1.51 3.20
C ASN A 210 4.80 0.82 2.16
N LEU A 211 5.67 1.57 1.49
CA LEU A 211 6.57 1.01 0.47
C LEU A 211 7.57 0.03 1.10
N LYS A 212 8.21 0.45 2.20
CA LYS A 212 9.16 -0.40 2.96
C LYS A 212 8.50 -1.70 3.43
N PHE A 213 7.28 -1.61 3.98
CA PHE A 213 6.53 -2.76 4.45
C PHE A 213 6.21 -3.74 3.33
N ILE A 214 5.77 -3.26 2.16
CA ILE A 214 5.52 -4.13 1.00
C ILE A 214 6.82 -4.81 0.55
N GLN A 215 7.92 -4.07 0.46
CA GLN A 215 9.21 -4.63 0.03
C GLN A 215 9.72 -5.73 0.94
N LEU A 216 9.54 -5.60 2.25
CA LEU A 216 10.07 -6.55 3.24
C LEU A 216 9.15 -7.77 3.45
N PHE A 217 7.83 -7.58 3.39
CA PHE A 217 6.87 -8.59 3.87
C PHE A 217 5.98 -9.19 2.79
N ARG A 218 5.97 -8.67 1.55
CA ARG A 218 5.32 -9.35 0.42
C ARG A 218 6.08 -10.63 0.11
N ARG A 219 5.39 -11.76 -0.10
CA ARG A 219 6.04 -13.00 -0.54
C ARG A 219 6.88 -12.75 -1.79
N GLU A 220 8.17 -13.07 -1.75
CA GLU A 220 9.14 -12.78 -2.83
C GLU A 220 8.72 -13.41 -4.17
N THR A 221 8.15 -14.61 -4.14
CA THR A 221 7.63 -15.31 -5.34
C THR A 221 6.49 -14.57 -6.05
N ARG A 222 5.92 -13.54 -5.40
CA ARG A 222 4.83 -12.70 -5.93
C ARG A 222 5.26 -11.29 -6.29
N LEU A 223 6.49 -10.92 -6.00
CA LEU A 223 7.05 -9.62 -6.31
C LEU A 223 7.95 -9.73 -7.54
N ILE A 224 7.36 -10.06 -8.69
CA ILE A 224 8.07 -10.27 -9.96
C ILE A 224 7.37 -9.56 -11.11
N SER A 225 8.09 -9.30 -12.20
CA SER A 225 7.55 -8.79 -13.47
C SER A 225 6.82 -7.45 -13.30
N GLU A 226 5.59 -7.31 -13.80
CA GLU A 226 4.79 -6.09 -13.75
C GLU A 226 4.60 -5.55 -12.33
N VAL A 227 4.46 -6.44 -11.34
CA VAL A 227 4.25 -6.07 -9.94
C VAL A 227 5.49 -5.39 -9.35
N GLU A 228 6.64 -6.00 -9.57
CA GLU A 228 7.94 -5.45 -9.16
C GLU A 228 8.23 -4.14 -9.88
N TYR A 229 7.91 -4.08 -11.18
CA TYR A 229 8.05 -2.87 -11.98
C TYR A 229 7.25 -1.69 -11.41
N TYR A 230 5.95 -1.87 -11.10
CA TYR A 230 5.15 -0.78 -10.53
C TYR A 230 5.59 -0.35 -9.14
N LEU A 231 5.96 -1.31 -8.27
CA LEU A 231 6.50 -0.98 -6.95
C LEU A 231 7.79 -0.16 -7.09
N THR A 232 8.70 -0.58 -7.97
CA THR A 232 9.97 0.12 -8.25
C THR A 232 9.74 1.52 -8.80
N ASN A 233 8.74 1.70 -9.67
CA ASN A 233 8.39 3.02 -10.19
C ASN A 233 7.81 3.93 -9.09
N LEU A 234 6.98 3.41 -8.18
CA LEU A 234 6.46 4.21 -7.07
C LEU A 234 7.56 4.57 -6.05
N ILE A 235 8.50 3.66 -5.80
CA ILE A 235 9.71 3.95 -5.00
C ILE A 235 10.53 5.04 -5.69
N SER A 236 10.75 4.94 -7.01
CA SER A 236 11.44 5.97 -7.79
C SER A 236 10.71 7.31 -7.73
N ALA A 237 9.38 7.32 -7.79
CA ALA A 237 8.57 8.51 -7.64
C ALA A 237 8.73 9.14 -6.25
N LYS A 238 8.70 8.34 -5.16
CA LYS A 238 9.00 8.81 -3.80
C LYS A 238 10.38 9.46 -3.72
N MET A 239 11.39 8.81 -4.28
CA MET A 239 12.77 9.32 -4.29
C MET A 239 12.91 10.61 -5.09
N PHE A 240 12.25 10.71 -6.25
CA PHE A 240 12.19 11.94 -7.03
C PHE A 240 11.57 13.08 -6.22
N ILE A 241 10.39 12.85 -5.59
CA ILE A 241 9.68 13.85 -4.80
C ILE A 241 10.53 14.37 -3.64
N MET A 242 11.26 13.49 -2.94
CA MET A 242 12.14 13.90 -1.85
C MET A 242 13.26 14.84 -2.32
N ASN A 243 13.82 14.57 -3.50
CA ASN A 243 14.99 15.28 -4.02
C ASN A 243 14.63 16.39 -5.03
N VAL A 244 13.34 16.64 -5.28
CA VAL A 244 12.88 17.58 -6.31
C VAL A 244 13.29 19.02 -5.96
N ASN A 245 13.78 19.73 -6.98
CA ASN A 245 14.18 21.13 -6.97
C ASN A 245 13.64 21.86 -8.21
N GLY A 246 13.99 23.13 -8.41
CA GLY A 246 13.51 23.92 -9.55
C GLY A 246 13.90 23.32 -10.89
N HIS A 247 15.15 22.86 -11.04
CA HIS A 247 15.63 22.27 -12.28
C HIS A 247 14.86 20.99 -12.65
N SER A 248 14.58 20.13 -11.66
CA SER A 248 13.76 18.92 -11.86
C SER A 248 12.34 19.19 -12.33
N LEU A 249 11.82 20.41 -12.12
CA LEU A 249 10.48 20.84 -12.51
C LEU A 249 10.47 21.82 -13.68
N SER A 250 11.59 21.94 -14.40
CA SER A 250 11.75 22.88 -15.51
C SER A 250 11.44 24.33 -15.15
N MET A 251 11.82 24.76 -13.93
CA MET A 251 11.67 26.14 -13.44
C MET A 251 12.95 26.67 -12.80
N GLU A 252 13.07 27.99 -12.69
CA GLU A 252 14.20 28.61 -11.99
C GLU A 252 14.15 28.28 -10.49
N GLU A 253 15.31 28.07 -9.86
CA GLU A 253 15.39 27.74 -8.43
C GLU A 253 14.79 28.85 -7.55
N SER A 254 14.94 30.13 -7.92
CA SER A 254 14.33 31.25 -7.20
C SER A 254 12.80 31.19 -7.20
N VAL A 255 12.20 30.81 -8.34
CA VAL A 255 10.75 30.62 -8.51
C VAL A 255 10.28 29.41 -7.70
N PHE A 256 11.03 28.32 -7.72
CA PHE A 256 10.75 27.13 -6.90
C PHE A 256 10.73 27.47 -5.41
N GLN A 257 11.75 28.16 -4.90
CA GLN A 257 11.81 28.56 -3.49
C GLN A 257 10.66 29.51 -3.11
N THR A 258 10.35 30.47 -3.98
CA THR A 258 9.20 31.38 -3.79
C THR A 258 7.88 30.60 -3.66
N HIS A 259 7.66 29.59 -4.51
CA HIS A 259 6.49 28.73 -4.43
C HIS A 259 6.46 27.88 -3.15
N MET A 260 7.60 27.30 -2.75
CA MET A 260 7.73 26.52 -1.52
C MET A 260 7.45 27.37 -0.27
N GLU A 261 7.98 28.59 -0.20
CA GLU A 261 7.71 29.54 0.88
C GLU A 261 6.25 29.97 0.93
N SER A 262 5.67 30.30 -0.23
CA SER A 262 4.25 30.66 -0.35
C SER A 262 3.34 29.52 0.13
N ALA A 263 3.67 28.28 -0.23
CA ALA A 263 2.93 27.10 0.21
C ALA A 263 3.03 26.87 1.73
N ARG A 264 4.21 27.10 2.34
CA ARG A 264 4.39 27.03 3.80
C ARG A 264 3.51 28.07 4.51
N LEU A 265 3.50 29.30 4.04
CA LEU A 265 2.67 30.37 4.59
C LEU A 265 1.16 30.06 4.46
N GLY A 266 0.72 29.52 3.32
CA GLY A 266 -0.67 29.10 3.09
C GLY A 266 -1.14 27.99 4.03
N ASN A 267 -0.26 27.03 4.35
CA ASN A 267 -0.55 25.97 5.31
C ASN A 267 -0.69 26.52 6.74
N HIS A 268 0.13 27.48 7.16
CA HIS A 268 0.04 28.09 8.49
C HIS A 268 -1.26 28.89 8.70
N ILE A 269 -1.73 29.63 7.70
CA ILE A 269 -2.99 30.40 7.79
C ILE A 269 -4.20 29.47 7.91
N SER A 270 -4.19 28.34 7.19
CA SER A 270 -5.25 27.34 7.24
C SER A 270 -5.37 26.67 8.62
N VAL A 271 -4.24 26.38 9.28
CA VAL A 271 -4.21 25.77 10.63
C VAL A 271 -4.55 26.78 11.74
N ALA A 272 -4.19 28.06 11.59
CA ALA A 272 -4.58 29.10 12.55
C ALA A 272 -6.08 29.44 12.49
N SER A 273 -6.69 29.31 11.31
CA SER A 273 -8.12 29.57 11.10
C SER A 273 -9.01 28.46 11.68
N THR A 274 -8.53 27.21 11.77
CA THR A 274 -9.29 26.11 12.40
C THR A 274 -9.27 26.17 13.94
N ASN A 275 -8.31 26.85 14.56
CA ASN A 275 -8.24 27.01 16.02
C ASN A 275 -9.02 28.22 16.56
N SER A 276 -9.64 29.05 15.71
CA SER A 276 -10.35 30.28 16.12
C SER A 276 -11.88 30.18 16.12
N SER A 277 -12.46 29.00 15.89
CA SER A 277 -13.90 28.76 15.97
C SER A 277 -14.25 27.71 17.04
N GLN A 278 -14.10 28.07 18.32
CA GLN A 278 -14.90 27.47 19.40
C GLN A 278 -16.11 28.36 19.67
N GLY A 279 -17.32 27.83 19.44
CA GLY A 279 -18.56 28.40 19.96
C GLY A 279 -19.78 28.25 19.07
N LEU A 280 -20.41 27.06 19.07
CA LEU A 280 -21.81 26.83 19.47
C LEU A 280 -22.21 25.40 19.11
N GLY A 281 -22.64 24.63 20.10
CA GLY A 281 -23.09 23.25 19.91
C GLY A 281 -24.50 23.16 19.35
N THR A 282 -24.70 22.22 18.44
CA THR A 282 -25.99 21.55 18.22
C THR A 282 -25.74 20.09 17.87
N SER A 283 -26.23 19.23 18.76
CA SER A 283 -26.17 17.78 18.71
C SER A 283 -27.09 17.24 17.61
N THR A 284 -26.56 16.41 16.71
CA THR A 284 -27.36 15.42 15.96
C THR A 284 -26.49 14.18 15.72
N PRO A 285 -26.99 12.94 15.92
CA PRO A 285 -26.15 11.74 15.88
C PRO A 285 -25.92 11.28 14.44
N GLY A 286 -24.65 11.24 14.04
CA GLY A 286 -24.20 10.64 12.79
C GLY A 286 -24.15 9.12 12.90
N GLN A 287 -24.67 8.45 11.88
CA GLN A 287 -24.58 7.02 11.66
C GLN A 287 -23.11 6.65 11.40
N ASN A 288 -22.54 5.81 12.26
CA ASN A 288 -21.26 5.15 12.01
C ASN A 288 -21.48 4.05 10.96
N GLU A 289 -20.85 4.19 9.80
CA GLU A 289 -20.59 3.05 8.91
C GLU A 289 -19.51 2.16 9.57
N GLU A 290 -19.98 1.14 10.28
CA GLU A 290 -19.19 -0.02 10.70
C GLU A 290 -18.69 -0.78 9.46
N SER A 291 -17.44 -0.55 9.04
CA SER A 291 -16.78 -1.43 8.09
C SER A 291 -15.30 -1.69 8.38
N GLY A 292 -14.84 -1.37 9.60
CA GLY A 292 -13.42 -1.49 9.99
C GLY A 292 -13.06 -2.61 10.98
N ASP A 293 -14.02 -3.22 11.69
CA ASP A 293 -13.68 -4.03 12.88
C ASP A 293 -14.17 -5.50 12.83
N THR A 294 -14.87 -5.87 11.76
CA THR A 294 -15.41 -7.24 11.61
C THR A 294 -14.32 -8.27 11.34
N GLU A 295 -13.26 -7.93 10.60
CA GLU A 295 -12.14 -8.84 10.33
C GLU A 295 -11.24 -9.05 11.56
N GLY A 296 -11.03 -8.01 12.38
CA GLY A 296 -10.27 -8.11 13.64
C GLY A 296 -10.98 -8.98 14.67
N LEU A 297 -12.29 -8.78 14.86
CA LEU A 297 -13.14 -9.65 15.67
C LEU A 297 -13.16 -11.08 15.16
N PHE A 298 -13.21 -11.29 13.83
CA PHE A 298 -13.19 -12.61 13.22
C PHE A 298 -11.86 -13.34 13.44
N LEU A 299 -10.73 -12.68 13.24
CA LEU A 299 -9.40 -13.24 13.53
C LEU A 299 -9.22 -13.58 15.01
N THR A 300 -9.87 -12.83 15.90
CA THR A 300 -9.88 -13.10 17.34
C THR A 300 -10.77 -14.31 17.66
N LEU A 301 -11.89 -14.46 16.96
CA LEU A 301 -12.74 -15.66 17.04
C LEU A 301 -12.03 -16.91 16.52
N VAL A 302 -11.25 -16.80 15.44
CA VAL A 302 -10.44 -17.92 14.91
C VAL A 302 -9.47 -18.43 15.99
N ASP A 303 -8.84 -17.52 16.74
CA ASP A 303 -7.92 -17.91 17.83
C ASP A 303 -8.64 -18.62 18.98
N GLN A 304 -9.90 -18.28 19.27
CA GLN A 304 -10.68 -18.90 20.36
C GLN A 304 -11.15 -20.32 20.02
N PHE A 305 -11.60 -20.57 18.78
CA PHE A 305 -12.16 -21.87 18.38
C PHE A 305 -11.13 -22.97 18.13
N VAL A 306 -9.86 -22.63 17.90
CA VAL A 306 -8.78 -23.62 17.67
C VAL A 306 -8.01 -23.92 18.97
N SER A 307 -8.33 -23.22 20.05
CA SER A 307 -7.74 -23.44 21.38
C SER A 307 -8.54 -24.43 22.25
N GLU A 308 -9.67 -24.95 21.74
CA GLU A 308 -10.45 -26.07 22.29
C GLU A 308 -10.18 -27.37 21.50
#